data_AF-A0A672RKH7-F1
#
_entry.id   AF-A0A672RKH7-F1
#
_cell.length_a   1.000
_cell.length_b   1.000
_cell.length_c   1.000
_cell.angle_alpha   90.00
_cell.angle_beta   90.00
_cell.angle_gamma   90.00
#
_symmetry.space_group_name_H-M   'P 1'
#
loop_
_entity.id
_entity.type
_entity.pdbx_description
1 polymer ?
#
loop_
_entity_poly.entity_id
_entity_poly.type
_entity_poly.pdbx_seq_one_letter_code
_entity_poly.pdbx_strand_id
1 'polypeptide(L)'
;ASSTTMASQRPVSRGPFGPGSGRPPTALRPPQTAVRVSTAMAPGSARPGSRAGPVASPGVLSAQIKVADRPVTQQGLSGMKTGIKGPQRQILDKSYYLGLLRSKINELTMESSKLQKDIDTSSQENSVYLSYEKRAEVLAGEIKDLQGQLADYNMLVDKLNTNTEMDEVVNDIIMLKAQNDREAQSMDVIFTERREKEDMIRAVEDDIVQEKQAAQNIIQKMSADKQAKYTEMKATNEELMQELDSLQEELDALMSRKETFEDLVHSQAKQEAVVLHEKLLELENRRDAMLAEDRTMGSPQEERESLFKQVKENNQEIASMERQLSEVREKISHLTEEMRQLDADMEEHQGAVFSKYIHLIGMICAGLERKEW
;
A
#
# COMPACT_ATOMS: atom_id res chain seq x y z
N ALA A 1 29.72 35.07 24.05
CA ALA A 1 30.18 35.02 22.65
C ALA A 1 29.75 33.65 22.11
N SER A 2 28.61 33.57 21.45
CA SER A 2 28.47 33.63 19.98
C SER A 2 28.30 32.18 19.47
N SER A 3 27.06 31.73 19.19
CA SER A 3 26.38 31.79 17.88
C SER A 3 26.86 30.64 16.96
N THR A 4 26.07 29.79 16.30
CA THR A 4 24.64 29.78 15.95
C THR A 4 24.30 28.41 15.37
N THR A 5 23.19 27.82 15.83
CA THR A 5 22.45 26.73 15.18
C THR A 5 21.51 27.37 14.14
N MET A 6 21.64 27.03 12.86
CA MET A 6 20.69 27.47 11.82
C MET A 6 19.68 26.36 11.56
N ALA A 7 18.50 26.55 12.14
CA ALA A 7 17.29 25.81 11.86
C ALA A 7 16.63 26.29 10.56
N SER A 8 16.00 25.34 9.89
CA SER A 8 15.17 25.46 8.69
C SER A 8 14.14 26.61 8.78
N GLN A 9 14.18 27.52 7.80
CA GLN A 9 13.17 28.55 7.59
C GLN A 9 12.26 28.18 6.40
N ARG A 10 10.96 27.94 6.68
CA ARG A 10 9.82 28.35 5.83
C ARG A 10 9.55 29.84 6.13
N PRO A 11 8.90 30.68 5.29
CA PRO A 11 7.70 30.43 4.45
C PRO A 11 7.80 31.15 3.06
N VAL A 12 6.85 31.12 2.10
CA VAL A 12 5.56 31.83 2.09
C VAL A 12 4.65 31.38 0.93
N SER A 13 3.36 31.41 1.25
CA SER A 13 2.16 31.31 0.42
C SER A 13 2.08 32.33 -0.73
N ARG A 14 1.63 31.89 -1.91
CA ARG A 14 0.94 32.72 -2.91
C ARG A 14 0.02 31.86 -3.79
N GLY A 15 -1.29 32.12 -3.73
CA GLY A 15 -2.14 32.07 -4.93
C GLY A 15 -2.36 33.51 -5.43
N PRO A 16 -3.29 33.80 -6.36
CA PRO A 16 -3.98 32.93 -7.33
C PRO A 16 -3.96 33.53 -8.77
N PHE A 17 -3.89 32.73 -9.84
CA PHE A 17 -4.35 33.14 -11.19
C PHE A 17 -4.66 31.90 -12.04
N GLY A 18 -5.92 31.77 -12.49
CA GLY A 18 -6.29 30.99 -13.68
C GLY A 18 -6.23 31.87 -14.95
N PRO A 19 -6.81 31.49 -16.11
CA PRO A 19 -7.66 30.33 -16.41
C PRO A 19 -7.18 29.49 -17.63
N GLY A 20 -7.70 28.27 -17.81
CA GLY A 20 -7.54 27.54 -19.08
C GLY A 20 -7.79 26.03 -19.02
N SER A 21 -9.05 25.65 -19.23
CA SER A 21 -9.55 24.40 -19.85
C SER A 21 -8.73 23.10 -19.75
N GLY A 22 -9.27 22.12 -19.04
CA GLY A 22 -8.91 20.70 -19.18
C GLY A 22 -9.60 19.84 -18.14
N ARG A 23 -10.74 19.23 -18.50
CA ARG A 23 -11.48 18.26 -17.66
C ARG A 23 -10.63 17.01 -17.39
N PRO A 24 -10.62 16.48 -16.16
CA PRO A 24 -10.34 15.07 -15.90
C PRO A 24 -11.59 14.34 -15.32
N PRO A 25 -11.58 12.99 -15.28
CA PRO A 25 -12.78 12.17 -15.28
C PRO A 25 -13.41 11.97 -13.90
N THR A 26 -14.72 11.72 -13.93
CA THR A 26 -15.58 11.47 -12.77
C THR A 26 -15.31 10.07 -12.19
N ALA A 27 -14.45 9.97 -11.19
CA ALA A 27 -14.37 8.80 -10.32
C ALA A 27 -15.30 9.00 -9.11
N LEU A 28 -16.44 8.30 -9.13
CA LEU A 28 -17.37 8.22 -8.00
C LEU A 28 -16.74 7.41 -6.85
N ARG A 29 -16.27 8.11 -5.82
CA ARG A 29 -15.92 7.53 -4.53
C ARG A 29 -17.21 7.38 -3.69
N PRO A 30 -17.50 6.21 -3.11
CA PRO A 30 -18.69 6.02 -2.29
C PRO A 30 -18.58 6.77 -0.95
N PRO A 31 -19.67 7.34 -0.40
CA PRO A 31 -19.65 7.96 0.91
C PRO A 31 -19.63 6.92 2.03
N GLN A 32 -18.75 7.14 3.00
CA GLN A 32 -18.59 6.33 4.21
C GLN A 32 -19.77 6.60 5.17
N THR A 33 -20.64 5.61 5.36
CA THR A 33 -21.62 5.58 6.46
C THR A 33 -21.06 4.80 7.63
N ALA A 34 -20.57 5.52 8.65
CA ALA A 34 -20.27 4.94 9.96
C ALA A 34 -20.81 5.88 11.05
N VAL A 35 -22.08 5.70 11.40
CA VAL A 35 -22.68 6.28 12.60
C VAL A 35 -22.19 5.45 13.79
N ARG A 36 -21.22 5.96 14.54
CA ARG A 36 -20.86 5.44 15.86
C ARG A 36 -21.76 6.10 16.90
N VAL A 37 -22.60 5.29 17.53
CA VAL A 37 -23.34 5.64 18.75
C VAL A 37 -22.34 5.67 19.91
N SER A 38 -22.20 6.83 20.57
CA SER A 38 -21.44 6.96 21.81
C SER A 38 -22.33 7.54 22.90
N THR A 39 -22.71 6.69 23.85
CA THR A 39 -23.32 7.02 25.13
C THR A 39 -22.22 7.40 26.12
N ALA A 40 -22.16 8.65 26.56
CA ALA A 40 -21.46 9.04 27.79
C ALA A 40 -21.97 10.39 28.31
N MET A 41 -22.45 10.37 29.55
CA MET A 41 -22.85 11.54 30.33
C MET A 41 -21.64 12.30 30.87
N ALA A 42 -21.73 13.64 30.95
CA ALA A 42 -21.20 14.43 32.07
C ALA A 42 -21.80 15.86 32.08
N PRO A 43 -21.96 16.51 33.25
CA PRO A 43 -22.77 17.73 33.43
C PRO A 43 -21.95 19.02 33.47
N GLY A 44 -22.56 20.16 33.12
CA GLY A 44 -21.90 21.47 33.24
C GLY A 44 -22.77 22.70 32.91
N SER A 45 -23.16 23.40 33.99
CA SER A 45 -23.42 24.84 34.20
C SER A 45 -23.80 25.82 33.07
N ALA A 46 -24.83 26.66 33.37
CA ALA A 46 -24.93 28.13 33.15
C ALA A 46 -24.76 28.67 31.71
N ARG A 47 -25.61 29.52 31.10
CA ARG A 47 -26.36 30.71 31.54
C ARG A 47 -27.22 31.19 30.30
N PRO A 48 -28.00 32.30 30.34
CA PRO A 48 -29.28 32.45 29.64
C PRO A 48 -29.25 33.48 28.48
N GLY A 49 -30.26 33.46 27.60
CA GLY A 49 -30.50 34.59 26.69
C GLY A 49 -31.47 34.35 25.53
N SER A 50 -32.71 34.84 25.69
CA SER A 50 -33.61 35.45 24.68
C SER A 50 -33.80 34.82 23.30
N ARG A 51 -35.05 34.45 22.95
CA ARG A 51 -35.97 35.28 22.10
C ARG A 51 -37.20 34.48 21.63
N ALA A 52 -38.39 35.06 21.85
CA ALA A 52 -39.71 34.81 21.23
C ALA A 52 -40.32 33.39 21.41
N GLY A 53 -41.56 33.14 21.82
CA GLY A 53 -42.82 33.89 21.90
C GLY A 53 -43.93 32.89 21.48
N PRO A 54 -45.08 32.81 22.18
CA PRO A 54 -46.30 33.06 21.41
C PRO A 54 -47.31 33.91 22.16
N VAL A 55 -48.08 34.61 21.34
CA VAL A 55 -49.19 35.49 21.64
C VAL A 55 -50.34 34.69 22.23
N ALA A 56 -50.77 35.07 23.44
CA ALA A 56 -52.11 34.82 23.93
C ALA A 56 -52.54 35.98 24.84
N SER A 57 -53.58 36.69 24.42
CA SER A 57 -54.42 37.60 25.22
C SER A 57 -55.69 37.87 24.41
N PRO A 58 -56.85 38.19 25.02
CA PRO A 58 -56.97 38.90 26.30
C PRO A 58 -58.07 38.40 27.26
N GLY A 59 -57.87 38.65 28.56
CA GLY A 59 -58.86 38.30 29.59
C GLY A 59 -58.58 38.81 31.01
N VAL A 60 -58.30 40.10 31.17
CA VAL A 60 -58.77 41.00 32.27
C VAL A 60 -58.45 40.65 33.74
N LEU A 61 -57.53 41.45 34.32
CA LEU A 61 -57.48 42.07 35.66
C LEU A 61 -57.60 41.20 36.93
N SER A 62 -56.46 40.99 37.60
CA SER A 62 -56.34 41.22 39.05
C SER A 62 -54.88 41.08 39.50
N ALA A 63 -54.22 42.22 39.74
CA ALA A 63 -52.93 42.28 40.40
C ALA A 63 -53.09 41.81 41.86
N GLN A 64 -52.36 40.75 42.25
CA GLN A 64 -52.15 40.45 43.67
C GLN A 64 -50.69 40.75 44.03
N ILE A 65 -50.55 41.93 44.64
CA ILE A 65 -49.33 42.49 45.20
C ILE A 65 -48.89 41.61 46.37
N LYS A 66 -47.67 41.07 46.29
CA LYS A 66 -47.00 40.43 47.42
C LYS A 66 -46.46 41.50 48.36
N VAL A 67 -47.06 41.64 49.54
CA VAL A 67 -46.53 42.43 50.65
C VAL A 67 -46.03 41.45 51.71
N ALA A 68 -44.72 41.22 51.73
CA ALA A 68 -44.03 40.68 52.89
C ALA A 68 -43.85 41.83 53.91
N ASP A 69 -44.00 41.49 55.19
CA ASP A 69 -43.79 42.34 56.37
C ASP A 69 -44.81 43.45 56.66
N ARG A 70 -45.90 43.05 57.34
CA ARG A 70 -46.46 43.85 58.45
C ARG A 70 -46.89 42.95 59.62
N PRO A 71 -46.37 43.17 60.84
CA PRO A 71 -46.93 42.60 62.05
C PRO A 71 -48.16 43.42 62.47
N VAL A 72 -49.33 42.79 62.52
CA VAL A 72 -50.54 43.39 63.09
C VAL A 72 -50.99 42.52 64.26
N THR A 73 -51.03 43.16 65.42
CA THR A 73 -51.46 42.61 66.70
C THR A 73 -52.97 42.74 66.86
N GLN A 74 -53.60 41.69 67.41
CA GLN A 74 -54.82 41.65 68.26
C GLN A 74 -55.61 40.38 67.91
N GLN A 75 -56.16 39.56 68.80
CA GLN A 75 -55.97 39.28 70.22
C GLN A 75 -56.82 38.02 70.45
N GLY A 76 -56.25 36.95 71.02
CA GLY A 76 -57.00 35.74 71.33
C GLY A 76 -56.20 34.81 72.22
N LEU A 77 -56.43 34.89 73.54
CA LEU A 77 -55.87 33.99 74.54
C LEU A 77 -56.24 32.53 74.23
N SER A 78 -55.26 31.64 74.11
CA SER A 78 -55.33 30.29 74.70
C SER A 78 -53.99 29.55 74.57
N GLY A 79 -53.57 28.88 75.66
CA GLY A 79 -52.72 27.69 75.57
C GLY A 79 -51.23 27.88 75.83
N MET A 80 -50.86 27.93 77.11
CA MET A 80 -49.53 27.73 77.65
C MET A 80 -48.85 26.48 77.04
N LYS A 81 -47.78 26.67 76.26
CA LYS A 81 -46.87 25.60 75.82
C LYS A 81 -45.81 25.37 76.89
N THR A 82 -45.73 24.15 77.43
CA THR A 82 -44.47 23.60 77.96
C THR A 82 -44.41 22.09 77.69
N GLY A 83 -43.28 21.64 77.14
CA GLY A 83 -42.94 20.21 77.05
C GLY A 83 -42.38 19.74 75.70
N ILE A 84 -41.33 20.38 75.18
CA ILE A 84 -40.45 19.73 74.20
C ILE A 84 -39.74 18.59 74.97
N LYS A 85 -40.25 17.36 74.85
CA LYS A 85 -39.54 16.15 75.30
C LYS A 85 -38.41 15.89 74.30
N GLY A 86 -37.18 15.77 74.82
CA GLY A 86 -35.98 15.45 74.05
C GLY A 86 -36.03 14.07 73.37
N PRO A 87 -34.98 13.70 72.62
CA PRO A 87 -34.98 12.56 71.71
C PRO A 87 -35.18 11.26 72.49
N GLN A 88 -36.38 10.70 72.37
CA GLN A 88 -36.75 9.46 73.03
C GLN A 88 -36.09 8.28 72.30
N ARG A 89 -35.58 7.31 73.07
CA ARG A 89 -35.16 5.99 72.55
C ARG A 89 -36.22 5.50 71.56
N GLN A 90 -35.82 5.25 70.30
CA GLN A 90 -36.68 4.56 69.35
C GLN A 90 -36.87 3.14 69.86
N ILE A 91 -38.07 2.85 70.36
CA ILE A 91 -38.45 1.49 70.73
C ILE A 91 -38.90 0.81 69.43
N LEU A 92 -38.04 -0.09 68.95
CA LEU A 92 -38.26 -0.84 67.72
C LEU A 92 -39.20 -2.01 68.01
N ASP A 93 -40.46 -1.69 68.29
CA ASP A 93 -41.50 -2.70 68.53
C ASP A 93 -42.00 -3.31 67.22
N LYS A 94 -42.73 -4.42 67.31
CA LYS A 94 -43.36 -5.08 66.14
C LYS A 94 -44.12 -4.10 65.24
N SER A 95 -44.77 -3.09 65.82
CA SER A 95 -45.50 -2.03 65.09
C SER A 95 -44.58 -1.13 64.26
N TYR A 96 -43.36 -0.85 64.72
CA TYR A 96 -42.37 -0.09 63.96
C TYR A 96 -41.95 -0.86 62.70
N TYR A 97 -41.57 -2.13 62.84
CA TYR A 97 -41.16 -2.96 61.71
C TYR A 97 -42.32 -3.22 60.73
N LEU A 98 -43.56 -3.36 61.23
CA LEU A 98 -44.75 -3.42 60.37
C LEU A 98 -44.99 -2.12 59.59
N GLY A 99 -44.76 -0.95 60.22
CA GLY A 99 -44.83 0.34 59.56
C GLY A 99 -43.77 0.48 58.47
N LEU A 100 -42.54 0.05 58.76
CA LEU A 100 -41.44 0.06 57.79
C LEU A 100 -41.71 -0.89 56.61
N LEU A 101 -42.24 -2.09 56.88
CA LEU A 101 -42.65 -3.04 55.84
C LEU A 101 -43.75 -2.46 54.96
N ARG A 102 -44.78 -1.83 55.54
CA ARG A 102 -45.83 -1.16 54.77
C ARG A 102 -45.28 -0.02 53.92
N SER A 103 -44.35 0.78 54.47
CA SER A 103 -43.65 1.82 53.72
C SER A 103 -42.90 1.24 52.52
N LYS A 104 -42.13 0.15 52.72
CA LYS A 104 -41.42 -0.50 51.62
C LYS A 104 -42.32 -1.19 50.61
N ILE A 105 -43.43 -1.78 51.05
CA ILE A 105 -44.45 -2.32 50.14
C ILE A 105 -45.03 -1.19 49.28
N ASN A 106 -45.32 -0.02 49.88
CA ASN A 106 -45.83 1.13 49.14
C ASN A 106 -44.77 1.69 48.17
N GLU A 107 -43.50 1.79 48.58
CA GLU A 107 -42.41 2.18 47.69
C GLU A 107 -42.25 1.21 46.51
N LEU A 108 -42.27 -0.11 46.76
CA LEU A 108 -42.23 -1.12 45.71
C LEU A 108 -43.45 -1.04 44.78
N THR A 109 -44.63 -0.76 45.33
CA THR A 109 -45.86 -0.61 44.55
C THR A 109 -45.80 0.64 43.67
N MET A 110 -45.27 1.75 44.19
CA MET A 110 -45.04 2.97 43.42
C MET A 110 -43.99 2.75 42.33
N GLU A 111 -42.88 2.07 42.63
CA GLU A 111 -41.85 1.79 41.64
C GLU A 111 -42.35 0.81 40.57
N SER A 112 -43.12 -0.20 40.94
CA SER A 112 -43.76 -1.11 39.98
C SER A 112 -44.74 -0.36 39.07
N SER A 113 -45.50 0.60 39.61
CA SER A 113 -46.43 1.42 38.81
C SER A 113 -45.68 2.36 37.87
N LYS A 114 -44.54 2.92 38.32
CA LYS A 114 -43.67 3.76 37.50
C LYS A 114 -43.02 2.97 36.37
N LEU A 115 -42.44 1.81 36.68
CA LEU A 115 -41.84 0.92 35.67
C LEU A 115 -42.88 0.45 34.64
N GLN A 116 -44.10 0.15 35.07
CA GLN A 116 -45.18 -0.19 34.14
C GLN A 116 -45.49 0.97 33.19
N LYS A 117 -45.56 2.20 33.71
CA LYS A 117 -45.76 3.40 32.88
C LYS A 117 -44.59 3.62 31.91
N ASP A 118 -43.36 3.38 32.35
CA ASP A 118 -42.18 3.51 31.50
C ASP A 118 -42.17 2.45 30.37
N ILE A 119 -42.62 1.22 30.66
CA ILE A 119 -42.82 0.16 29.65
C ILE A 119 -43.86 0.58 28.62
N ASP A 120 -45.02 1.06 29.05
CA ASP A 120 -46.10 1.49 28.15
C ASP A 120 -45.65 2.66 27.27
N THR A 121 -44.92 3.62 27.87
CA THR A 121 -44.36 4.77 27.15
C THR A 121 -43.33 4.31 26.12
N SER A 122 -42.41 3.43 26.50
CA SER A 122 -41.39 2.88 25.59
C SER A 122 -42.02 2.06 24.46
N SER A 123 -43.10 1.31 24.73
CA SER A 123 -43.85 0.59 23.71
C SER A 123 -44.49 1.54 22.69
N GLN A 124 -45.10 2.63 23.16
CA GLN A 124 -45.68 3.65 22.29
C GLN A 124 -44.60 4.38 21.47
N GLU A 125 -43.49 4.77 22.10
CA GLU A 125 -42.35 5.40 21.42
C GLU A 125 -41.74 4.48 20.36
N ASN A 126 -41.62 3.18 20.63
CA ASN A 126 -41.11 2.20 19.67
C ASN A 126 -42.04 2.07 18.45
N SER A 127 -43.37 2.07 18.67
CA SER A 127 -44.34 2.12 17.57
C SER A 127 -44.22 3.39 16.73
N VAL A 128 -43.91 4.52 17.36
CA VAL A 128 -43.70 5.80 16.67
C VAL A 128 -42.36 5.80 15.93
N TYR A 129 -41.30 5.19 16.49
CA TYR A 129 -39.99 5.07 15.86
C TYR A 129 -40.06 4.34 14.52
N LEU A 130 -40.75 3.19 14.46
CA LEU A 130 -40.97 2.47 13.21
C LEU A 130 -41.68 3.31 12.14
N SER A 131 -42.60 4.19 12.56
CA SER A 131 -43.27 5.11 11.63
C SER A 131 -42.31 6.18 11.09
N TYR A 132 -41.38 6.66 11.91
CA TYR A 132 -40.33 7.58 11.49
C TYR A 132 -39.29 6.91 10.58
N GLU A 133 -38.90 5.68 10.88
CA GLU A 133 -37.98 4.90 10.05
C GLU A 133 -38.57 4.68 8.64
N LYS A 134 -39.81 4.21 8.55
CA LYS A 134 -40.50 4.07 7.27
C LYS A 134 -40.62 5.40 6.52
N ARG A 135 -40.91 6.49 7.23
CA ARG A 135 -40.95 7.83 6.62
C ARG A 135 -39.57 8.27 6.12
N ALA A 136 -38.52 7.97 6.85
CA ALA A 136 -37.15 8.29 6.45
C ALA A 136 -36.73 7.49 5.20
N GLU A 137 -37.10 6.21 5.11
CA GLU A 137 -36.87 5.38 3.92
C GLU A 137 -37.59 5.94 2.69
N VAL A 138 -38.87 6.32 2.83
CA VAL A 138 -39.63 6.94 1.74
C VAL A 138 -38.99 8.26 1.30
N LEU A 139 -38.63 9.14 2.25
CA LEU A 139 -37.95 10.41 1.93
C LEU A 139 -36.58 10.19 1.28
N ALA A 140 -35.83 9.16 1.68
CA ALA A 140 -34.57 8.81 1.05
C ALA A 140 -34.77 8.33 -0.40
N GLY A 141 -35.84 7.56 -0.66
CA GLY A 141 -36.28 7.20 -2.00
C GLY A 141 -36.62 8.44 -2.84
N GLU A 142 -37.45 9.34 -2.32
CA GLU A 142 -37.81 10.60 -3.00
C GLU A 142 -36.59 11.46 -3.31
N ILE A 143 -35.63 11.57 -2.38
CA ILE A 143 -34.37 12.29 -2.63
C ILE A 143 -33.59 11.65 -3.77
N LYS A 144 -33.50 10.31 -3.82
CA LYS A 144 -32.81 9.59 -4.89
C LYS A 144 -33.48 9.82 -6.24
N ASP A 145 -34.80 9.80 -6.29
CA ASP A 145 -35.56 10.05 -7.52
C ASP A 145 -35.39 11.50 -8.00
N LEU A 146 -35.43 12.48 -7.09
CA LEU A 146 -35.17 13.89 -7.39
C LEU A 146 -33.72 14.12 -7.86
N GLN A 147 -32.75 13.43 -7.27
CA GLN A 147 -31.35 13.46 -7.74
C GLN A 147 -31.21 12.87 -9.15
N GLY A 148 -31.93 11.78 -9.44
CA GLY A 148 -32.01 11.20 -10.79
C GLY A 148 -32.58 12.19 -11.80
N GLN A 149 -33.73 12.79 -11.50
CA GLN A 149 -34.33 13.82 -12.37
C GLN A 149 -33.41 15.03 -12.57
N LEU A 150 -32.71 15.49 -11.53
CA LEU A 150 -31.74 16.57 -11.66
C LEU A 150 -30.58 16.19 -12.58
N ALA A 151 -30.10 14.95 -12.50
CA ALA A 151 -29.07 14.44 -13.41
C ALA A 151 -29.58 14.39 -14.86
N ASP A 152 -30.82 13.94 -15.08
CA ASP A 152 -31.46 13.93 -16.41
C ASP A 152 -31.60 15.34 -16.98
N TYR A 153 -32.05 16.31 -16.17
CA TYR A 153 -32.13 17.72 -16.57
C TYR A 153 -30.75 18.30 -16.89
N ASN A 154 -29.73 18.02 -16.08
CA ASN A 154 -28.36 18.46 -16.36
C ASN A 154 -27.84 17.86 -17.66
N MET A 155 -28.08 16.57 -17.91
CA MET A 155 -27.72 15.92 -19.17
C MET A 155 -28.44 16.57 -20.37
N LEU A 156 -29.74 16.86 -20.24
CA LEU A 156 -30.51 17.52 -21.28
C LEU A 156 -29.95 18.94 -21.56
N VAL A 157 -29.65 19.70 -20.52
CA VAL A 157 -29.03 21.04 -20.65
C VAL A 157 -27.69 20.93 -21.38
N ASP A 158 -26.85 19.96 -21.03
CA ASP A 158 -25.57 19.74 -21.72
C ASP A 158 -25.79 19.39 -23.19
N LYS A 159 -26.73 18.50 -23.51
CA LYS A 159 -27.07 18.11 -24.90
C LYS A 159 -27.63 19.27 -25.72
N LEU A 160 -28.45 20.12 -25.12
CA LEU A 160 -28.95 21.35 -25.74
C LEU A 160 -27.80 22.34 -25.99
N ASN A 161 -26.89 22.50 -25.03
CA ASN A 161 -25.72 23.38 -25.18
C ASN A 161 -24.74 22.88 -26.26
N THR A 162 -24.67 21.57 -26.49
CA THR A 162 -23.88 20.97 -27.58
C THR A 162 -24.63 20.87 -28.90
N ASN A 163 -25.88 21.40 -28.99
CA ASN A 163 -26.75 21.27 -30.16
C ASN A 163 -26.91 19.83 -30.67
N THR A 164 -26.93 18.85 -29.76
CA THR A 164 -27.16 17.45 -30.13
C THR A 164 -28.61 17.24 -30.54
N GLU A 165 -28.83 16.63 -31.70
CA GLU A 165 -30.19 16.36 -32.19
C GLU A 165 -30.83 15.19 -31.44
N MET A 166 -32.16 15.20 -31.34
CA MET A 166 -32.89 14.13 -30.66
C MET A 166 -32.66 12.77 -31.31
N ASP A 167 -32.55 12.74 -32.64
CA ASP A 167 -32.30 11.50 -33.41
C ASP A 167 -30.91 10.91 -33.08
N GLU A 168 -29.90 11.74 -32.84
CA GLU A 168 -28.58 11.29 -32.39
C GLU A 168 -28.66 10.66 -30.99
N VAL A 169 -29.39 11.28 -30.06
CA VAL A 169 -29.60 10.73 -28.71
C VAL A 169 -30.36 9.39 -28.76
N VAL A 170 -31.36 9.27 -29.63
CA VAL A 170 -32.10 8.00 -29.80
C VAL A 170 -31.18 6.92 -30.38
N ASN A 171 -30.33 7.26 -31.36
CA ASN A 171 -29.35 6.33 -31.90
C ASN A 171 -28.33 5.90 -30.84
N ASP A 172 -27.83 6.82 -30.01
CA ASP A 172 -26.94 6.52 -28.88
C ASP A 172 -27.62 5.52 -27.91
N ILE A 173 -28.89 5.73 -27.58
CA ILE A 173 -29.66 4.84 -26.70
C ILE A 173 -29.77 3.43 -27.32
N ILE A 174 -30.10 3.34 -28.61
CA ILE A 174 -30.23 2.04 -29.30
C ILE A 174 -28.88 1.32 -29.33
N MET A 175 -27.80 2.03 -29.64
CA MET A 175 -26.45 1.48 -29.66
C MET A 175 -26.01 0.98 -28.29
N LEU A 176 -26.18 1.80 -27.25
CA LEU A 176 -25.85 1.44 -25.87
C LEU A 176 -26.69 0.27 -25.37
N LYS A 177 -27.97 0.23 -25.71
CA LYS A 177 -28.83 -0.90 -25.36
C LYS A 177 -28.36 -2.20 -26.02
N ALA A 178 -28.07 -2.17 -27.31
CA ALA A 178 -27.56 -3.33 -28.03
C ALA A 178 -26.19 -3.80 -27.50
N GLN A 179 -25.34 -2.87 -27.06
CA GLN A 179 -24.09 -3.19 -26.39
C GLN A 179 -24.32 -3.83 -25.03
N ASN A 180 -25.16 -3.24 -24.17
CA ASN A 180 -25.50 -3.79 -22.86
C ASN A 180 -26.12 -5.19 -22.97
N ASP A 181 -26.99 -5.43 -23.95
CA ASP A 181 -27.60 -6.74 -24.16
C ASP A 181 -26.54 -7.80 -24.54
N ARG A 182 -25.56 -7.45 -25.38
CA ARG A 182 -24.43 -8.33 -25.71
C ARG A 182 -23.52 -8.58 -24.51
N GLU A 183 -23.23 -7.53 -23.74
CA GLU A 183 -22.40 -7.63 -22.54
C GLU A 183 -23.11 -8.48 -21.46
N ALA A 184 -24.43 -8.34 -21.29
CA ALA A 184 -25.22 -9.17 -20.39
C ALA A 184 -25.16 -10.66 -20.78
N GLN A 185 -25.31 -10.98 -22.07
CA GLN A 185 -25.16 -12.36 -22.55
C GLN A 185 -23.74 -12.89 -22.31
N SER A 186 -22.72 -12.06 -22.54
CA SER A 186 -21.33 -12.43 -22.25
C SER A 186 -21.10 -12.69 -20.76
N MET A 187 -21.65 -11.85 -19.88
CA MET A 187 -21.60 -12.05 -18.43
C MET A 187 -22.29 -13.35 -18.01
N ASP A 188 -23.44 -13.69 -18.60
CA ASP A 188 -24.14 -14.94 -18.32
C ASP A 188 -23.29 -16.15 -18.72
N VAL A 189 -22.64 -16.11 -19.88
CA VAL A 189 -21.71 -17.17 -20.32
C VAL A 189 -20.56 -17.31 -19.32
N ILE A 190 -19.90 -16.20 -18.97
CA ILE A 190 -18.79 -16.20 -17.98
C ILE A 190 -19.27 -16.75 -16.64
N PHE A 191 -20.47 -16.40 -16.19
CA PHE A 191 -21.05 -16.90 -14.94
C PHE A 191 -21.29 -18.42 -14.99
N THR A 192 -21.82 -18.93 -16.11
CA THR A 192 -22.00 -20.37 -16.31
C THR A 192 -20.68 -21.13 -16.35
N GLU A 193 -19.69 -20.66 -17.11
CA GLU A 193 -18.36 -21.26 -17.18
C GLU A 193 -17.65 -21.23 -15.82
N ARG A 194 -17.79 -20.13 -15.08
CA ARG A 194 -17.24 -20.01 -13.73
C ARG A 194 -17.87 -21.03 -12.80
N ARG A 195 -19.19 -21.18 -12.83
CA ARG A 195 -19.90 -22.16 -12.03
C ARG A 195 -19.46 -23.59 -12.37
N GLU A 196 -19.33 -23.92 -13.65
CA GLU A 196 -18.84 -25.23 -14.08
C GLU A 196 -17.40 -25.49 -13.61
N LYS A 197 -16.52 -24.49 -13.71
CA LYS A 197 -15.15 -24.58 -13.19
C LYS A 197 -15.11 -24.72 -11.67
N GLU A 198 -15.93 -23.98 -10.94
CA GLU A 198 -16.05 -24.11 -9.49
C GLU A 198 -16.53 -25.51 -9.08
N ASP A 199 -17.49 -26.08 -9.82
CA ASP A 199 -17.97 -27.45 -9.57
C ASP A 199 -16.90 -28.50 -9.93
N MET A 200 -16.12 -28.30 -11.01
CA MET A 200 -14.96 -29.16 -11.32
C MET A 200 -13.86 -29.07 -10.26
N ILE A 201 -13.58 -27.87 -9.73
CA ILE A 201 -12.60 -27.68 -8.65
C ILE A 201 -13.07 -28.44 -7.41
N ARG A 202 -14.34 -28.32 -7.01
CA ARG A 202 -14.89 -29.06 -5.87
C ARG A 202 -14.75 -30.57 -6.04
N ALA A 203 -15.03 -31.10 -7.23
CA ALA A 203 -14.87 -32.53 -7.49
C ALA A 203 -13.40 -32.98 -7.32
N VAL A 204 -12.45 -32.20 -7.85
CA VAL A 204 -11.02 -32.49 -7.69
C VAL A 204 -10.58 -32.34 -6.24
N GLU A 205 -11.07 -31.35 -5.50
CA GLU A 205 -10.80 -31.19 -4.07
C GLU A 205 -11.30 -32.39 -3.26
N ASP A 206 -12.51 -32.88 -3.55
CA ASP A 206 -13.07 -34.07 -2.91
C ASP A 206 -12.22 -35.32 -3.22
N ASP A 207 -11.79 -35.50 -4.47
CA ASP A 207 -10.91 -36.60 -4.87
C ASP A 207 -9.54 -36.52 -4.16
N ILE A 208 -8.97 -35.32 -4.04
CA ILE A 208 -7.72 -35.08 -3.28
C ILE A 208 -7.91 -35.48 -1.81
N VAL A 209 -9.04 -35.13 -1.21
CA VAL A 209 -9.32 -35.49 0.20
C VAL A 209 -9.44 -37.00 0.35
N GLN A 210 -10.14 -37.68 -0.56
CA GLN A 210 -10.27 -39.14 -0.54
C GLN A 210 -8.91 -39.83 -0.70
N GLU A 211 -8.09 -39.39 -1.65
CA GLU A 211 -6.76 -39.96 -1.88
C GLU A 211 -5.82 -39.67 -0.70
N LYS A 212 -5.88 -38.48 -0.09
CA LYS A 212 -5.14 -38.17 1.14
C LYS A 212 -5.53 -39.10 2.29
N GLN A 213 -6.82 -39.39 2.47
CA GLN A 213 -7.28 -40.35 3.47
C GLN A 213 -6.79 -41.77 3.18
N ALA A 214 -6.84 -42.20 1.91
CA ALA A 214 -6.32 -43.50 1.49
C ALA A 214 -4.81 -43.61 1.75
N ALA A 215 -4.03 -42.60 1.37
CA ALA A 215 -2.60 -42.52 1.63
C ALA A 215 -2.30 -42.56 3.14
N GLN A 216 -3.05 -41.81 3.96
CA GLN A 216 -2.88 -41.82 5.42
C GLN A 216 -3.15 -43.20 6.03
N ASN A 217 -4.17 -43.90 5.56
CA ASN A 217 -4.47 -45.28 5.98
C ASN A 217 -3.33 -46.25 5.61
N ILE A 218 -2.68 -46.06 4.47
CA ILE A 218 -1.50 -46.86 4.07
C ILE A 218 -0.33 -46.54 5.00
N ILE A 219 -0.02 -45.25 5.21
CA ILE A 219 1.08 -44.81 6.08
C ILE A 219 0.90 -45.39 7.48
N GLN A 220 -0.29 -45.35 8.06
CA GLN A 220 -0.57 -45.90 9.39
C GLN A 220 -0.29 -47.41 9.49
N LYS A 221 -0.47 -48.16 8.39
CA LYS A 221 -0.20 -49.62 8.32
C LYS A 221 1.28 -49.95 8.06
N MET A 222 2.13 -48.97 7.74
CA MET A 222 3.56 -49.18 7.51
C MET A 222 4.35 -49.35 8.81
N SER A 223 5.58 -49.87 8.72
CA SER A 223 6.50 -50.00 9.86
C SER A 223 7.00 -48.65 10.36
N ALA A 224 7.32 -48.54 11.66
CA ALA A 224 7.75 -47.30 12.32
C ALA A 224 8.92 -46.58 11.62
N ASP A 225 9.95 -47.32 11.18
CA ASP A 225 11.10 -46.74 10.46
C ASP A 225 10.70 -46.09 9.12
N LYS A 226 9.75 -46.70 8.41
CA LYS A 226 9.28 -46.16 7.12
C LYS A 226 8.35 -44.96 7.32
N GLN A 227 7.55 -44.97 8.39
CA GLN A 227 6.74 -43.81 8.78
C GLN A 227 7.63 -42.62 9.15
N ALA A 228 8.68 -42.83 9.95
CA ALA A 228 9.62 -41.77 10.32
C ALA A 228 10.31 -41.15 9.09
N LYS A 229 10.77 -41.98 8.14
CA LYS A 229 11.37 -41.50 6.89
C LYS A 229 10.37 -40.76 5.99
N TYR A 230 9.11 -41.19 5.96
CA TYR A 230 8.06 -40.49 5.23
C TYR A 230 7.76 -39.12 5.86
N THR A 231 7.68 -39.03 7.19
CA THR A 231 7.42 -37.75 7.88
C THR A 231 8.56 -36.76 7.69
N GLU A 232 9.81 -37.24 7.72
CA GLU A 232 10.98 -36.40 7.45
C GLU A 232 10.95 -35.87 6.01
N MET A 233 10.75 -36.75 5.02
CA MET A 233 10.66 -36.35 3.62
C MET A 233 9.47 -35.43 3.34
N LYS A 234 8.35 -35.64 4.02
CA LYS A 234 7.17 -34.77 3.94
C LYS A 234 7.47 -33.39 4.51
N ALA A 235 8.15 -33.30 5.65
CA ALA A 235 8.57 -32.03 6.24
C ALA A 235 9.50 -31.25 5.28
N THR A 236 10.52 -31.92 4.71
CA THR A 236 11.40 -31.27 3.73
C THR A 236 10.67 -30.81 2.47
N ASN A 237 9.62 -31.53 2.05
CA ASN A 237 8.82 -31.14 0.90
C ASN A 237 7.92 -29.92 1.22
N GLU A 238 7.32 -29.90 2.41
CA GLU A 238 6.55 -28.74 2.89
C GLU A 238 7.43 -27.49 3.03
N GLU A 239 8.67 -27.62 3.50
CA GLU A 239 9.66 -26.52 3.51
C GLU A 239 9.98 -26.02 2.11
N LEU A 240 10.28 -26.91 1.16
CA LEU A 240 10.56 -26.54 -0.24
C LEU A 240 9.34 -25.88 -0.92
N MET A 241 8.12 -26.32 -0.62
CA MET A 241 6.90 -25.68 -1.13
C MET A 241 6.73 -24.26 -0.57
N GLN A 242 7.01 -24.05 0.72
CA GLN A 242 6.99 -22.71 1.32
C GLN A 242 8.04 -21.78 0.71
N GLU A 243 9.24 -22.30 0.42
CA GLU A 243 10.27 -21.55 -0.30
C GLU A 243 9.86 -21.20 -1.73
N LEU A 244 9.13 -22.08 -2.42
CA LEU A 244 8.61 -21.81 -3.76
C LEU A 244 7.54 -20.70 -3.71
N ASP A 245 6.60 -20.80 -2.77
CA ASP A 245 5.54 -19.79 -2.59
C ASP A 245 6.13 -18.42 -2.28
N SER A 246 7.16 -18.33 -1.42
CA SER A 246 7.83 -17.05 -1.12
C SER A 246 8.57 -16.48 -2.34
N LEU A 247 9.25 -17.32 -3.12
CA LEU A 247 9.89 -16.90 -4.37
C LEU A 247 8.86 -16.44 -5.41
N GLN A 248 7.68 -17.05 -5.45
CA GLN A 248 6.59 -16.65 -6.34
C GLN A 248 6.01 -15.28 -5.92
N GLU A 249 5.80 -15.04 -4.63
CA GLU A 249 5.41 -13.73 -4.11
C GLU A 249 6.45 -12.64 -4.41
N GLU A 250 7.74 -12.96 -4.27
CA GLU A 250 8.83 -12.05 -4.66
C GLU A 250 8.82 -11.74 -6.16
N LEU A 251 8.58 -12.75 -7.00
CA LEU A 251 8.47 -12.58 -8.45
C LEU A 251 7.28 -11.68 -8.82
N ASP A 252 6.12 -11.89 -8.22
CA ASP A 252 4.92 -11.10 -8.47
C ASP A 252 5.11 -9.65 -7.99
N ALA A 253 5.77 -9.44 -6.86
CA ALA A 253 6.14 -8.11 -6.38
C ALA A 253 7.12 -7.40 -7.34
N LEU A 254 8.11 -8.12 -7.87
CA LEU A 254 9.03 -7.59 -8.88
C LEU A 254 8.32 -7.28 -10.20
N MET A 255 7.37 -8.12 -10.63
CA MET A 255 6.56 -7.88 -11.82
C MET A 255 5.68 -6.64 -11.67
N SER A 256 4.98 -6.50 -10.53
CA SER A 256 4.19 -5.29 -10.26
C SER A 256 5.09 -4.05 -10.23
N ARG A 257 6.26 -4.13 -9.59
CA ARG A 257 7.23 -3.04 -9.61
C ARG A 257 7.72 -2.72 -11.03
N LYS A 258 7.96 -3.73 -11.87
CA LYS A 258 8.31 -3.55 -13.27
C LYS A 258 7.21 -2.83 -14.03
N GLU A 259 5.95 -3.23 -13.87
CA GLU A 259 4.79 -2.59 -14.49
C GLU A 259 4.69 -1.11 -14.07
N THR A 260 4.88 -0.80 -12.78
CA THR A 260 4.90 0.61 -12.34
C THR A 260 6.03 1.43 -12.97
N PHE A 261 7.20 0.83 -13.23
CA PHE A 261 8.29 1.51 -13.93
C PHE A 261 8.03 1.64 -15.43
N GLU A 262 7.41 0.63 -16.05
CA GLU A 262 6.99 0.69 -17.45
C GLU A 262 5.97 1.81 -17.62
N ASP A 263 4.92 1.90 -16.81
CA ASP A 263 3.96 3.02 -16.80
C ASP A 263 4.66 4.39 -16.64
N LEU A 264 5.71 4.43 -15.83
CA LEU A 264 6.51 5.62 -15.59
C LEU A 264 7.32 6.06 -16.82
N VAL A 265 7.81 5.11 -17.62
CA VAL A 265 8.55 5.33 -18.86
C VAL A 265 7.61 5.73 -20.01
N HIS A 266 6.38 5.21 -20.02
CA HIS A 266 5.35 5.61 -20.98
C HIS A 266 4.73 6.98 -20.66
N SER A 267 5.01 7.55 -19.49
CA SER A 267 4.59 8.91 -19.14
C SER A 267 5.39 9.96 -19.91
N GLN A 268 4.72 10.63 -20.85
CA GLN A 268 5.27 11.67 -21.72
C GLN A 268 6.05 12.77 -20.97
N ALA A 269 5.58 13.16 -19.78
CA ALA A 269 6.23 14.18 -18.95
C ALA A 269 7.64 13.77 -18.45
N LYS A 270 7.91 12.47 -18.28
CA LYS A 270 9.21 11.98 -17.82
C LYS A 270 10.20 11.76 -18.97
N GLN A 271 9.71 11.36 -20.14
CA GLN A 271 10.53 11.37 -21.36
C GLN A 271 11.04 12.78 -21.66
N GLU A 272 10.17 13.79 -21.54
CA GLU A 272 10.55 15.20 -21.64
C GLU A 272 11.54 15.61 -20.54
N ALA A 273 11.36 15.16 -19.29
CA ALA A 273 12.28 15.46 -18.20
C ALA A 273 13.69 14.86 -18.41
N VAL A 274 13.80 13.65 -18.98
CA VAL A 274 15.08 13.00 -19.30
C VAL A 274 15.82 13.77 -20.39
N VAL A 275 15.13 14.11 -21.49
CA VAL A 275 15.72 14.90 -22.58
C VAL A 275 16.22 16.27 -22.07
N LEU A 276 15.47 16.90 -21.16
CA LEU A 276 15.88 18.15 -20.52
C LEU A 276 17.11 17.98 -19.61
N HIS A 277 17.22 16.87 -18.87
CA HIS A 277 18.39 16.60 -18.03
C HIS A 277 19.65 16.32 -18.85
N GLU A 278 19.53 15.57 -19.95
CA GLU A 278 20.66 15.33 -20.87
C GLU A 278 21.15 16.64 -21.49
N LYS A 279 20.23 17.49 -21.93
CA LYS A 279 20.56 18.81 -22.47
C LYS A 279 21.21 19.72 -21.43
N LEU A 280 20.76 19.65 -20.18
CA LEU A 280 21.35 20.42 -19.08
C LEU A 280 22.78 19.95 -18.81
N LEU A 281 23.01 18.64 -18.73
CA LEU A 281 24.34 18.05 -18.54
C LEU A 281 25.30 18.42 -19.69
N GLU A 282 24.84 18.38 -20.95
CA GLU A 282 25.63 18.80 -22.10
C GLU A 282 26.07 20.27 -21.98
N LEU A 283 25.16 21.16 -21.58
CA LEU A 283 25.46 22.57 -21.38
C LEU A 283 26.40 22.81 -20.21
N GLU A 284 26.28 22.06 -19.11
CA GLU A 284 27.20 22.12 -17.97
C GLU A 284 28.61 21.66 -18.36
N ASN A 285 28.73 20.55 -19.08
CA ASN A 285 30.01 20.07 -19.58
C ASN A 285 30.66 21.07 -20.54
N ARG A 286 29.87 21.70 -21.42
CA ARG A 286 30.37 22.73 -22.33
C ARG A 286 30.86 23.97 -21.57
N ARG A 287 30.13 24.40 -20.54
CA ARG A 287 30.56 25.49 -19.64
C ARG A 287 31.88 25.14 -18.97
N ASP A 288 31.98 23.93 -18.43
CA ASP A 288 33.17 23.50 -17.68
C ASP A 288 34.40 23.33 -18.58
N ALA A 289 34.20 22.88 -19.83
CA ALA A 289 35.24 22.84 -20.85
C ALA A 289 35.74 24.24 -21.20
N MET A 290 34.84 25.21 -21.44
CA MET A 290 35.23 26.60 -21.71
C MET A 290 35.96 27.24 -20.51
N LEU A 291 35.49 26.96 -19.28
CA LEU A 291 36.17 27.43 -18.06
C LEU A 291 37.55 26.78 -17.86
N ALA A 292 37.72 25.52 -18.28
CA ALA A 292 39.02 24.86 -18.25
C ALA A 292 39.96 25.47 -19.30
N GLU A 293 39.48 25.71 -20.52
CA GLU A 293 40.23 26.36 -21.59
C GLU A 293 40.71 27.76 -21.16
N ASP A 294 39.80 28.60 -20.65
CA ASP A 294 40.13 29.93 -20.12
C ASP A 294 41.17 29.90 -18.98
N ARG A 295 41.16 28.84 -18.15
CA ARG A 295 42.16 28.65 -17.08
C ARG A 295 43.51 28.16 -17.61
N THR A 296 43.51 27.41 -18.71
CA THR A 296 44.72 26.87 -19.34
C THR A 296 45.39 27.82 -20.30
N MET A 297 44.72 28.89 -20.73
CA MET A 297 45.31 29.97 -21.52
C MET A 297 46.37 30.72 -20.68
N GLY A 298 47.57 30.15 -20.64
CA GLY A 298 48.77 30.78 -20.06
C GLY A 298 49.44 31.72 -21.06
N SER A 299 50.55 32.33 -20.64
CA SER A 299 51.42 33.05 -21.58
C SER A 299 51.93 32.07 -22.65
N PRO A 300 51.92 32.40 -23.96
CA PRO A 300 52.43 31.53 -25.03
C PRO A 300 53.88 31.01 -24.83
N GLN A 301 54.66 31.67 -23.96
CA GLN A 301 56.00 31.22 -23.57
C GLN A 301 55.99 30.11 -22.50
N GLU A 302 55.05 30.13 -21.55
CA GLU A 302 54.92 29.10 -20.51
C GLU A 302 54.39 27.78 -21.09
N GLU A 303 53.43 27.85 -22.02
CA GLU A 303 52.95 26.67 -22.74
C GLU A 303 54.05 26.01 -23.57
N ARG A 304 54.89 26.81 -24.24
CA ARG A 304 56.03 26.30 -25.02
C ARG A 304 57.06 25.61 -24.13
N GLU A 305 57.34 26.13 -22.94
CA GLU A 305 58.30 25.53 -22.00
C GLU A 305 57.75 24.23 -21.40
N SER A 306 56.46 24.19 -21.07
CA SER A 306 55.76 22.97 -20.61
C SER A 306 55.76 21.87 -21.68
N LEU A 307 55.40 22.22 -22.92
CA LEU A 307 55.44 21.29 -24.05
C LEU A 307 56.86 20.80 -24.33
N PHE A 308 57.86 21.68 -24.25
CA PHE A 308 59.26 21.29 -24.44
C PHE A 308 59.74 20.31 -23.36
N LYS A 309 59.33 20.52 -22.10
CA LYS A 309 59.60 19.61 -20.99
C LYS A 309 58.93 18.25 -21.22
N GLN A 310 57.67 18.25 -21.63
CA GLN A 310 56.92 17.02 -21.95
C GLN A 310 57.57 16.23 -23.09
N VAL A 311 57.99 16.89 -24.16
CA VAL A 311 58.70 16.24 -25.29
C VAL A 311 60.02 15.64 -24.83
N LYS A 312 60.75 16.32 -23.94
CA LYS A 312 62.02 15.81 -23.40
C LYS A 312 61.83 14.56 -22.54
N GLU A 313 60.82 14.56 -21.68
CA GLU A 313 60.45 13.40 -20.84
C GLU A 313 60.02 12.22 -21.71
N ASN A 314 59.13 12.45 -22.68
CA ASN A 314 58.68 11.41 -23.62
C ASN A 314 59.84 10.84 -24.46
N ASN A 315 60.77 11.67 -24.95
CA ASN A 315 61.93 11.19 -25.69
C ASN A 315 62.87 10.32 -24.82
N GLN A 316 63.00 10.64 -23.54
CA GLN A 316 63.78 9.83 -22.61
C GLN A 316 63.11 8.47 -22.34
N GLU A 317 61.79 8.45 -22.22
CA GLU A 317 61.01 7.22 -22.06
C GLU A 317 61.02 6.35 -23.33
N ILE A 318 60.95 6.96 -24.51
CA ILE A 318 61.12 6.22 -25.78
C ILE A 318 62.49 5.57 -25.85
N ALA A 319 63.56 6.31 -25.52
CA ALA A 319 64.92 5.78 -25.53
C ALA A 319 65.17 4.68 -24.47
N SER A 320 64.39 4.65 -23.38
CA SER A 320 64.46 3.55 -22.41
C SER A 320 63.72 2.32 -22.93
N MET A 321 62.53 2.50 -23.51
CA MET A 321 61.75 1.43 -24.12
C MET A 321 62.48 0.79 -25.31
N GLU A 322 63.17 1.56 -26.15
CA GLU A 322 63.95 1.04 -27.29
C GLU A 322 65.12 0.16 -26.85
N ARG A 323 65.79 0.49 -25.74
CA ARG A 323 66.85 -0.35 -25.16
C ARG A 323 66.29 -1.69 -24.68
N GLN A 324 65.16 -1.67 -23.97
CA GLN A 324 64.50 -2.88 -23.51
C GLN A 324 64.06 -3.77 -24.68
N LEU A 325 63.52 -3.16 -25.74
CA LEU A 325 63.15 -3.86 -26.98
C LEU A 325 64.35 -4.55 -27.64
N SER A 326 65.51 -3.89 -27.66
CA SER A 326 66.74 -4.45 -28.25
C SER A 326 67.27 -5.63 -27.43
N GLU A 327 67.29 -5.52 -26.10
CA GLU A 327 67.71 -6.60 -25.21
C GLU A 327 66.82 -7.84 -25.36
N VAL A 328 65.50 -7.66 -25.49
CA VAL A 328 64.56 -8.76 -25.72
C VAL A 328 64.80 -9.41 -27.09
N ARG A 329 65.10 -8.63 -28.14
CA ARG A 329 65.40 -9.16 -29.47
C ARG A 329 66.69 -9.99 -29.48
N GLU A 330 67.73 -9.56 -28.77
CA GLU A 330 68.98 -10.34 -28.63
C GLU A 330 68.74 -11.67 -27.91
N LYS A 331 67.93 -11.67 -26.83
CA LYS A 331 67.53 -12.90 -26.14
C LYS A 331 66.78 -13.87 -27.05
N ILE A 332 65.87 -13.36 -27.88
CA ILE A 332 65.15 -14.18 -28.86
C ILE A 332 66.12 -14.78 -29.87
N SER A 333 67.07 -13.99 -30.39
CA SER A 333 68.07 -14.48 -31.35
C SER A 333 68.96 -15.57 -30.74
N HIS A 334 69.38 -15.40 -29.49
CA HIS A 334 70.21 -16.37 -28.79
C HIS A 334 69.47 -17.70 -28.58
N LEU A 335 68.24 -17.67 -28.06
CA LEU A 335 67.42 -18.86 -27.86
C LEU A 335 67.10 -19.57 -29.19
N THR A 336 66.93 -18.82 -30.28
CA THR A 336 66.67 -19.40 -31.59
C THR A 336 67.90 -20.16 -32.11
N GLU A 337 69.11 -19.63 -31.89
CA GLU A 337 70.36 -20.32 -32.27
C GLU A 337 70.61 -21.56 -31.40
N GLU A 338 70.33 -21.49 -30.10
CA GLU A 338 70.40 -22.65 -29.20
C GLU A 338 69.43 -23.76 -29.64
N MET A 339 68.19 -23.40 -30.00
CA MET A 339 67.22 -24.36 -30.55
C MET A 339 67.75 -24.99 -31.84
N ARG A 340 68.29 -24.19 -32.76
CA ARG A 340 68.85 -24.68 -34.02
C ARG A 340 70.03 -25.62 -33.80
N GLN A 341 70.89 -25.33 -32.82
CA GLN A 341 72.03 -26.17 -32.48
C GLN A 341 71.56 -27.50 -31.87
N LEU A 342 70.58 -27.48 -30.97
CA LEU A 342 69.96 -28.69 -30.43
C LEU A 342 69.29 -29.54 -31.51
N ASP A 343 68.61 -28.93 -32.48
CA ASP A 343 68.00 -29.66 -33.61
C ASP A 343 69.07 -30.34 -34.48
N ALA A 344 70.19 -29.65 -34.75
CA ALA A 344 71.31 -30.22 -35.51
C ALA A 344 71.98 -31.39 -34.75
N ASP A 345 72.19 -31.25 -33.44
CA ASP A 345 72.73 -32.31 -32.59
C ASP A 345 71.79 -33.54 -32.57
N MET A 346 70.46 -33.30 -32.55
CA MET A 346 69.47 -34.38 -32.64
C MET A 346 69.51 -35.10 -34.01
N GLU A 347 69.65 -34.37 -35.12
CA GLU A 347 69.79 -34.97 -36.46
C GLU A 347 71.06 -35.80 -36.60
N GLU A 348 72.20 -35.34 -36.06
CA GLU A 348 73.47 -36.08 -36.10
C GLU A 348 73.38 -37.37 -35.28
N HIS A 349 72.78 -37.31 -34.09
CA HIS A 349 72.57 -38.50 -33.27
C HIS A 349 71.64 -39.52 -33.92
N GLN A 350 70.54 -39.09 -34.56
CA GLN A 350 69.64 -39.99 -35.28
C GLN A 350 70.32 -40.61 -36.51
N GLY A 351 71.05 -39.82 -37.31
CA GLY A 351 71.76 -40.30 -38.49
C GLY A 351 72.86 -41.31 -38.14
N ALA A 352 73.64 -41.04 -37.08
CA ALA A 352 74.70 -41.94 -36.62
C ALA A 352 74.16 -43.27 -36.05
N VAL A 353 73.05 -43.23 -35.30
CA VAL A 353 72.40 -44.44 -34.78
C VAL A 353 71.79 -45.26 -35.90
N PHE A 354 71.10 -44.62 -36.85
CA PHE A 354 70.49 -45.27 -38.02
C PHE A 354 71.54 -45.97 -38.91
N SER A 355 72.66 -45.29 -39.17
CA SER A 355 73.74 -45.82 -40.01
C SER A 355 74.44 -47.03 -39.35
N LYS A 356 74.67 -46.99 -38.03
CA LYS A 356 75.18 -48.16 -37.28
C LYS A 356 74.20 -49.33 -37.29
N TYR A 357 72.89 -49.07 -37.20
CA TYR A 357 71.86 -50.11 -37.25
C TYR A 357 71.81 -50.81 -38.61
N ILE A 358 71.87 -50.04 -39.72
CA ILE A 358 71.95 -50.59 -41.07
C ILE A 358 73.22 -51.41 -41.28
N HIS A 359 74.38 -50.92 -40.81
CA HIS A 359 75.63 -51.66 -40.95
C HIS A 359 75.61 -53.00 -40.18
N LEU A 360 74.98 -53.04 -39.00
CA LEU A 360 74.82 -54.27 -38.23
C LEU A 360 73.89 -55.27 -38.94
N ILE A 361 72.76 -54.81 -39.48
CA ILE A 361 71.83 -55.66 -40.25
C ILE A 361 72.51 -56.21 -41.51
N GLY A 362 73.28 -55.38 -42.22
CA GLY A 362 74.04 -55.80 -43.40
C GLY A 362 75.08 -56.87 -43.08
N MET A 363 75.79 -56.75 -41.94
CA MET A 363 76.73 -57.79 -41.48
C MET A 363 76.03 -59.10 -41.10
N ILE A 364 74.84 -59.03 -40.50
CA ILE A 364 74.06 -60.23 -40.16
C ILE A 364 73.57 -60.93 -41.43
N CYS A 365 73.10 -60.19 -42.44
CA CYS A 365 72.68 -60.76 -43.73
C CYS A 365 73.86 -61.42 -44.48
N ALA A 366 75.01 -60.75 -44.55
CA ALA A 366 76.22 -61.31 -45.17
C ALA A 366 76.85 -62.49 -44.38
N GLY A 367 76.51 -62.63 -43.09
CA GLY A 367 76.87 -63.77 -42.26
C GLY A 367 75.94 -64.98 -42.45
N LEU A 368 74.67 -64.75 -42.79
CA LEU A 368 73.68 -65.79 -43.12
C LEU A 368 73.94 -66.39 -44.52
N GLU A 369 74.25 -65.57 -45.52
CA GLU A 369 74.58 -66.06 -46.88
C GLU A 369 75.85 -66.92 -46.93
N ARG A 370 76.80 -66.72 -46.00
CA ARG A 370 78.01 -67.55 -45.89
C ARG A 370 77.82 -68.88 -45.14
N LYS A 371 76.65 -69.13 -44.55
CA LYS A 371 76.33 -70.39 -43.87
C LYS A 371 75.44 -71.33 -44.69
N GLU A 372 74.95 -70.90 -45.87
CA GLU A 372 74.10 -71.71 -46.76
C GLU A 372 74.84 -72.29 -47.99
N TRP A 373 76.17 -72.30 -48.01
CA TRP A 373 76.98 -72.95 -49.07
C TRP A 373 77.98 -73.95 -48.51
#